data_AF-A0A5D2N053-F1
#
_entry.id   AF-A0A5D2N053-F1
#
_cell.length_a   1.000
_cell.length_b   1.000
_cell.length_c   1.000
_cell.angle_alpha   90.00
_cell.angle_beta   90.00
_cell.angle_gamma   90.00
#
_symmetry.space_group_name_H-M   'P 1'
#
loop_
_entity.id
_entity.type
_entity.pdbx_description
1 polymer ?
#
loop_
_entity_poly.entity_id
_entity_poly.type
_entity_poly.pdbx_seq_one_letter_code
_entity_poly.pdbx_strand_id
1 'polypeptide(L)'
;MPLTFNYNHINLLMEFDLENPLANSNHLCPPPSPNSTSLFLLETDHMPSHHYVQSLKAGAFPTSVRRHAIAYISLFCCRFGPFLPYLAVNYLDRFLSSQGIPQKPKTWVVRLVACSCVSLAAKMTKTEFSLIDFQGDGGFNFDAQAIERMEYLILGALKWRMRSITPFSFISFFISFFNLKDPPLRQALKARAVELILKAQMDTRLMELRPSIIAASALLSASHQLFPLQFPCFRKAISSCSYVNKENMLKCCNWMQEMEKEGEQSEPVDEIMASSSNTPVNVLDQHFSCWESEIAADATKRDMKRPRINDYPDNHSVHFSQLQHC
;
A
#
# COMPACT_ATOMS: atom_id res chain seq x y z
N MET A 1 32.01 -26.55 -9.07
CA MET A 1 30.73 -27.25 -8.81
C MET A 1 29.76 -26.25 -8.18
N PRO A 2 28.72 -25.80 -8.90
CA PRO A 2 27.68 -24.98 -8.29
C PRO A 2 26.68 -25.90 -7.59
N LEU A 3 26.41 -25.64 -6.32
CA LEU A 3 25.36 -26.30 -5.54
C LEU A 3 24.02 -25.67 -5.94
N THR A 4 23.31 -26.31 -6.86
CA THR A 4 21.89 -26.06 -7.11
C THR A 4 21.08 -26.56 -5.91
N PHE A 5 20.56 -25.63 -5.11
CA PHE A 5 19.56 -25.96 -4.09
C PHE A 5 18.26 -26.35 -4.79
N ASN A 6 17.92 -27.64 -4.72
CA ASN A 6 16.71 -28.20 -5.30
C ASN A 6 15.50 -27.86 -4.40
N TYR A 7 14.68 -26.90 -4.84
CA TYR A 7 13.51 -26.37 -4.11
C TYR A 7 12.27 -27.30 -4.11
N ASN A 8 12.39 -28.55 -4.54
CA ASN A 8 11.23 -29.42 -4.80
C ASN A 8 10.82 -30.37 -3.67
N HIS A 9 11.24 -30.15 -2.41
CA HIS A 9 10.89 -31.06 -1.31
C HIS A 9 10.09 -30.45 -0.14
N ILE A 10 9.42 -29.31 -0.35
CA ILE A 10 8.48 -28.73 0.64
C ILE A 10 7.11 -28.44 -0.03
N ASN A 11 6.53 -29.43 -0.71
CA ASN A 11 5.22 -29.31 -1.36
C ASN A 11 4.09 -29.99 -0.57
N LEU A 12 4.05 -29.84 0.77
CA LEU A 12 2.90 -30.29 1.57
C LEU A 12 2.75 -29.59 2.94
N LEU A 13 3.07 -28.30 3.01
CA LEU A 13 2.66 -27.44 4.12
C LEU A 13 1.76 -26.35 3.54
N MET A 14 0.54 -26.25 4.07
CA MET A 14 -0.47 -25.22 3.74
C MET A 14 0.18 -23.92 3.27
N GLU A 15 -0.15 -23.50 2.06
CA GLU A 15 0.19 -22.17 1.58
C GLU A 15 -0.44 -21.15 2.53
N PHE A 16 0.40 -20.54 3.38
CA PHE A 16 -0.04 -19.63 4.44
C PHE A 16 -0.28 -18.27 3.83
N ASP A 17 -1.54 -17.91 3.66
CA ASP A 17 -1.97 -16.61 3.17
C ASP A 17 -1.67 -15.53 4.24
N LEU A 18 -0.73 -14.64 3.95
CA LEU A 18 -0.37 -13.52 4.83
C LEU A 18 -1.50 -12.47 4.92
N GLU A 19 -2.30 -12.33 3.86
CA GLU A 19 -3.43 -11.42 3.81
C GLU A 19 -4.60 -11.99 4.60
N ASN A 20 -4.81 -13.30 4.54
CA ASN A 20 -5.88 -13.98 5.24
C ASN A 20 -5.42 -15.24 5.99
N PRO A 21 -4.69 -15.09 7.12
CA PRO A 21 -4.24 -16.21 7.95
C PRO A 21 -5.39 -17.07 8.49
N LEU A 22 -6.63 -16.57 8.41
CA LEU A 22 -7.87 -17.21 8.85
C LEU A 22 -8.64 -17.91 7.72
N ALA A 23 -8.18 -17.84 6.46
CA ALA A 23 -8.87 -18.36 5.28
C ALA A 23 -9.23 -19.86 5.37
N ASN A 24 -8.44 -20.63 6.13
CA ASN A 24 -8.66 -22.08 6.29
C ASN A 24 -9.80 -22.45 7.25
N SER A 25 -10.58 -21.48 7.74
CA SER A 25 -11.77 -21.72 8.56
C SER A 25 -13.05 -21.61 7.73
N ASN A 26 -13.25 -22.53 6.77
CA ASN A 26 -14.45 -22.64 5.93
C ASN A 26 -15.70 -23.17 6.69
N HIS A 27 -16.01 -22.60 7.84
CA HIS A 27 -17.27 -22.86 8.52
C HIS A 27 -17.92 -21.54 8.93
N LEU A 28 -19.19 -21.38 8.55
CA LEU A 28 -20.08 -20.39 9.14
C LEU A 28 -19.94 -20.47 10.66
N CYS A 29 -19.56 -19.35 11.28
CA CYS A 29 -19.47 -19.14 12.73
C CYS A 29 -19.19 -20.39 13.58
N PRO A 30 -17.91 -20.76 13.83
CA PRO A 30 -17.58 -21.47 15.05
C PRO A 30 -17.22 -20.46 16.16
N PRO A 31 -17.28 -20.87 17.44
CA PRO A 31 -16.64 -20.13 18.54
C PRO A 31 -15.17 -19.87 18.21
N PRO A 32 -14.48 -18.93 18.89
CA PRO A 32 -13.12 -18.57 18.55
C PRO A 32 -12.26 -19.82 18.39
N SER A 33 -11.90 -20.12 17.15
CA SER A 33 -10.96 -21.19 16.87
C SER A 33 -9.67 -20.86 17.61
N PRO A 34 -8.88 -21.86 18.07
CA PRO A 34 -7.60 -21.60 18.73
C PRO A 34 -6.70 -20.66 17.91
N ASN A 35 -6.84 -20.68 16.59
CA ASN A 35 -6.13 -19.82 15.64
C ASN A 35 -6.60 -18.35 15.67
N SER A 36 -7.89 -18.08 15.87
CA SER A 36 -8.39 -16.71 16.02
C SER A 36 -7.88 -16.07 17.31
N THR A 37 -7.96 -16.80 18.42
CA THR A 37 -7.49 -16.35 19.74
C THR A 37 -5.98 -16.05 19.72
N SER A 38 -5.19 -16.88 19.03
CA SER A 38 -3.74 -16.66 18.93
C SER A 38 -3.38 -15.40 18.12
N LEU A 39 -4.09 -15.09 17.03
CA LEU A 39 -3.83 -13.86 16.26
C LEU A 39 -4.11 -12.60 17.07
N PHE A 40 -5.24 -12.53 17.78
CA PHE A 40 -5.54 -11.38 18.64
C PHE A 40 -4.49 -11.21 19.73
N LEU A 41 -3.95 -12.30 20.32
CA LEU A 41 -2.91 -12.20 21.34
C LEU A 41 -1.56 -11.74 20.78
N LEU A 42 -1.19 -12.22 19.59
CA LEU A 42 0.13 -11.99 19.00
C LEU A 42 0.25 -10.69 18.20
N GLU A 43 -0.86 -10.02 17.87
CA GLU A 43 -0.82 -8.84 17.00
C GLU A 43 0.08 -7.69 17.52
N THR A 44 0.25 -7.59 18.85
CA THR A 44 1.12 -6.59 19.47
C THR A 44 2.60 -6.81 19.21
N ASP A 45 3.01 -8.05 18.88
CA ASP A 45 4.41 -8.37 18.56
C ASP A 45 4.85 -7.79 17.20
N HIS A 46 3.88 -7.33 16.40
CA HIS A 46 4.06 -6.77 15.07
C HIS A 46 3.76 -5.27 15.00
N MET A 47 3.65 -4.62 16.16
CA MET A 47 3.48 -3.17 16.29
C MET A 47 4.83 -2.48 16.58
N PRO A 48 5.00 -1.22 16.18
CA PRO A 48 6.15 -0.42 16.62
C PRO A 48 6.07 -0.15 18.13
N SER A 49 7.20 0.20 18.76
CA SER A 49 7.22 0.51 20.19
C SER A 49 6.44 1.78 20.52
N HIS A 50 5.88 1.81 21.72
CA HIS A 50 5.19 2.99 22.24
C HIS A 50 6.09 4.24 22.28
N HIS A 51 7.37 4.09 22.63
CA HIS A 51 8.33 5.20 22.65
C HIS A 51 8.50 5.84 21.26
N TYR A 52 8.57 5.01 20.21
CA TYR A 52 8.64 5.51 18.84
C TYR A 52 7.39 6.30 18.45
N VAL A 53 6.20 5.77 18.78
CA VAL A 53 4.95 6.48 18.47
C VAL A 53 4.83 7.80 19.24
N GLN A 54 5.23 7.84 20.51
CA GLN A 54 5.32 9.08 21.28
C GLN A 54 6.31 10.07 20.67
N SER A 55 7.46 9.59 20.18
CA SER A 55 8.47 10.43 19.51
C SER A 55 7.94 11.06 18.23
N LEU A 56 7.14 10.31 17.44
CA LEU A 56 6.45 10.84 16.26
C LEU A 56 5.46 11.95 16.66
N LYS A 57 4.65 11.73 17.69
CA LYS A 57 3.68 12.71 18.18
C LYS A 57 4.33 13.98 18.76
N ALA A 58 5.48 13.83 19.41
CA ALA A 58 6.18 14.94 20.07
C ALA A 58 7.06 15.76 19.10
N GLY A 59 7.45 15.22 17.95
CA GLY A 59 8.48 15.82 17.10
C GLY A 59 8.13 15.86 15.61
N ALA A 60 8.28 17.04 15.00
CA ALA A 60 8.11 17.23 13.56
C ALA A 60 9.16 16.48 12.72
N PHE A 61 10.38 16.32 13.25
CA PHE A 61 11.49 15.69 12.54
C PHE A 61 11.35 14.16 12.37
N PRO A 62 11.09 13.37 13.43
CA PRO A 62 10.72 11.96 13.30
C PRO A 62 9.59 11.73 12.28
N THR A 63 8.57 12.58 12.35
CA THR A 63 7.40 12.55 11.48
C THR A 63 7.75 12.86 10.02
N SER A 64 8.64 13.83 9.76
CA SER A 64 9.07 14.14 8.40
C SER A 64 9.88 13.00 7.80
N VAL A 65 10.83 12.39 8.53
CA VAL A 65 11.62 11.25 8.05
C VAL A 65 10.72 10.07 7.70
N ARG A 66 9.75 9.74 8.57
CA ARG A 66 8.75 8.70 8.31
C ARG A 66 7.96 9.00 7.05
N ARG A 67 7.44 10.24 6.90
CA ARG A 67 6.66 10.65 5.74
C ARG A 67 7.45 10.52 4.43
N HIS A 68 8.72 10.92 4.42
CA HIS A 68 9.58 10.78 3.23
C HIS A 68 9.83 9.32 2.87
N ALA A 69 10.10 8.45 3.85
CA ALA A 69 10.26 7.03 3.61
C ALA A 69 8.98 6.39 3.03
N ILE A 70 7.82 6.75 3.56
CA ILE A 70 6.53 6.27 3.05
C ILE A 70 6.25 6.77 1.63
N ALA A 71 6.61 8.02 1.30
CA ALA A 71 6.49 8.54 -0.06
C ALA A 71 7.33 7.70 -1.06
N TYR A 72 8.57 7.33 -0.69
CA TYR A 72 9.36 6.41 -1.51
C TYR A 72 8.72 5.02 -1.62
N ILE A 73 8.19 4.47 -0.53
CA ILE A 73 7.47 3.18 -0.58
C ILE A 73 6.29 3.27 -1.55
N SER A 74 5.49 4.34 -1.47
CA SER A 74 4.36 4.57 -2.37
C SER A 74 4.79 4.64 -3.82
N LEU A 75 5.89 5.34 -4.12
CA LEU A 75 6.47 5.41 -5.46
C LEU A 75 6.86 4.03 -5.98
N PHE A 76 7.59 3.24 -5.19
CA PHE A 76 8.04 1.91 -5.58
C PHE A 76 6.89 0.89 -5.67
N CYS A 77 5.78 1.16 -4.98
CA CYS A 77 4.64 0.26 -4.89
C CYS A 77 3.48 0.64 -5.84
N CYS A 78 3.61 1.66 -6.68
CA CYS A 78 2.49 2.24 -7.44
C CYS A 78 1.73 1.24 -8.34
N ARG A 79 2.39 0.15 -8.76
CA ARG A 79 1.80 -0.91 -9.61
C ARG A 79 1.37 -2.15 -8.83
N PHE A 80 1.49 -2.15 -7.51
CA PHE A 80 1.26 -3.31 -6.67
C PHE A 80 -0.03 -3.17 -5.84
N GLY A 81 -0.58 -4.32 -5.45
CA GLY A 81 -1.76 -4.37 -4.59
C GLY A 81 -1.49 -3.80 -3.19
N PRO A 82 -2.55 -3.47 -2.44
CA PRO A 82 -2.49 -2.70 -1.19
C PRO A 82 -1.70 -3.37 -0.06
N PHE A 83 -1.59 -4.70 -0.10
CA PHE A 83 -0.91 -5.47 0.93
C PHE A 83 0.60 -5.21 0.98
N LEU A 84 1.25 -5.10 -0.19
CA LEU A 84 2.70 -4.91 -0.32
C LEU A 84 3.19 -3.57 0.29
N PRO A 85 2.66 -2.39 -0.10
CA PRO A 85 3.08 -1.13 0.50
C PRO A 85 2.76 -1.09 2.00
N TYR A 86 1.64 -1.65 2.43
CA TYR A 86 1.31 -1.69 3.85
C TYR A 86 2.34 -2.50 4.66
N LEU A 87 2.70 -3.69 4.15
CA LEU A 87 3.69 -4.55 4.79
C LEU A 87 5.08 -3.89 4.82
N ALA A 88 5.47 -3.20 3.74
CA ALA A 88 6.71 -2.44 3.69
C ALA A 88 6.73 -1.31 4.73
N VAL A 89 5.64 -0.55 4.89
CA VAL A 89 5.54 0.50 5.92
C VAL A 89 5.53 -0.11 7.33
N ASN A 90 4.92 -1.28 7.54
CA ASN A 90 5.01 -2.00 8.82
C ASN A 90 6.47 -2.36 9.16
N TYR A 91 7.26 -2.81 8.18
CA TYR A 91 8.68 -3.08 8.40
C TYR A 91 9.48 -1.81 8.69
N LEU A 92 9.23 -0.74 7.94
CA LEU A 92 9.84 0.57 8.17
C LEU A 92 9.60 1.05 9.60
N ASP A 93 8.35 1.08 10.05
CA ASP A 93 8.01 1.59 11.39
C ASP A 93 8.62 0.74 12.50
N ARG A 94 8.65 -0.59 12.34
CA ARG A 94 9.30 -1.50 13.30
C ARG A 94 10.83 -1.34 13.29
N PHE A 95 11.43 -1.12 12.13
CA PHE A 95 12.87 -0.89 11.99
C PHE A 95 13.28 0.43 12.64
N LEU A 96 12.60 1.55 12.31
CA LEU A 96 12.86 2.85 12.91
C LEU A 96 12.59 2.85 14.41
N SER A 97 11.58 2.10 14.86
CA SER A 97 11.33 1.90 16.28
C SER A 97 12.45 1.16 17.01
N SER A 98 13.19 0.27 16.33
CA SER A 98 14.27 -0.51 16.95
C SER A 98 15.62 0.18 16.87
N GLN A 99 15.92 0.85 15.75
CA GLN A 99 17.22 1.48 15.51
C GLN A 99 17.26 2.94 15.98
N GLY A 100 16.09 3.55 16.19
CA GLY A 100 15.96 4.99 16.36
C GLY A 100 16.07 5.72 15.03
N ILE A 101 15.68 7.00 15.04
CA ILE A 101 15.80 7.87 13.87
C ILE A 101 17.10 8.67 14.01
N PRO A 102 18.06 8.55 13.08
CA PRO A 102 19.26 9.37 13.08
C PRO A 102 18.90 10.86 13.09
N GLN A 103 19.63 11.72 13.79
CA GLN A 103 19.28 13.15 13.91
C GLN A 103 19.32 13.92 12.58
N LYS A 104 20.03 13.42 11.56
CA LYS A 104 20.10 13.98 10.21
C LYS A 104 20.34 12.86 9.19
N PRO A 105 19.33 12.03 8.86
CA PRO A 105 19.52 10.97 7.89
C PRO A 105 19.71 11.62 6.52
N LYS A 106 20.72 11.16 5.79
CA LYS A 106 20.86 11.56 4.38
C LYS A 106 19.67 10.99 3.61
N THR A 107 19.13 11.75 2.65
CA THR A 107 17.95 11.34 1.86
C THR A 107 18.12 9.96 1.22
N TRP A 108 19.32 9.64 0.72
CA TRP A 108 19.61 8.33 0.15
C TRP A 108 19.51 7.19 1.18
N VAL A 109 19.79 7.42 2.47
CA VAL A 109 19.63 6.40 3.52
C VAL A 109 18.15 6.09 3.71
N VAL A 110 17.31 7.13 3.75
CA VAL A 110 15.85 6.99 3.86
C VAL A 110 15.30 6.22 2.66
N ARG A 111 15.74 6.56 1.44
CA ARG A 111 15.36 5.85 0.21
C ARG A 111 15.83 4.39 0.22
N LEU A 112 17.05 4.10 0.69
CA LEU A 112 17.58 2.74 0.80
C LEU A 112 16.76 1.89 1.78
N VAL A 113 16.44 2.43 2.96
CA VAL A 113 15.58 1.74 3.94
C VAL A 113 14.20 1.45 3.34
N ALA A 114 13.57 2.43 2.70
CA ALA A 114 12.28 2.26 2.03
C ALA A 114 12.34 1.16 0.95
N CYS A 115 13.34 1.22 0.07
CA CYS A 115 13.60 0.24 -0.98
C CYS A 115 13.77 -1.19 -0.41
N SER A 116 14.61 -1.36 0.62
CA SER A 116 14.81 -2.66 1.26
C SER A 116 13.55 -3.17 1.98
N CYS A 117 12.72 -2.28 2.57
CA CYS A 117 11.43 -2.68 3.14
C CYS A 117 10.49 -3.22 2.06
N VAL A 118 10.43 -2.57 0.89
CA VAL A 118 9.65 -3.03 -0.27
C VAL A 118 10.16 -4.36 -0.81
N SER A 119 11.48 -4.51 -0.95
CA SER A 119 12.08 -5.76 -1.42
C SER A 119 11.78 -6.94 -0.48
N LEU A 120 11.90 -6.73 0.84
CA LEU A 120 11.51 -7.72 1.84
C LEU A 120 10.01 -8.03 1.81
N ALA A 121 9.16 -7.02 1.62
CA ALA A 121 7.71 -7.22 1.51
C ALA A 121 7.37 -8.08 0.29
N ALA A 122 7.94 -7.76 -0.88
CA ALA A 122 7.77 -8.52 -2.11
C ALA A 122 8.23 -9.98 -1.96
N LYS A 123 9.39 -10.22 -1.33
CA LYS A 123 9.89 -11.57 -1.02
C LYS A 123 8.92 -12.35 -0.13
N MET A 124 8.33 -11.68 0.85
CA MET A 124 7.35 -12.29 1.75
C MET A 124 6.02 -12.60 1.07
N THR A 125 5.60 -11.78 0.10
CA THR A 125 4.35 -11.96 -0.65
C THR A 125 4.51 -12.79 -1.92
N LYS A 126 5.71 -13.32 -2.19
CA LYS A 126 6.08 -13.98 -3.46
C LYS A 126 5.75 -13.12 -4.69
N THR A 127 5.81 -11.80 -4.53
CA THR A 127 5.55 -10.86 -5.62
C THR A 127 6.83 -10.70 -6.44
N GLU A 128 6.73 -10.87 -7.76
CA GLU A 128 7.83 -10.54 -8.66
C GLU A 128 8.12 -9.04 -8.57
N PHE A 129 9.35 -8.70 -8.19
CA PHE A 129 9.78 -7.33 -7.99
C PHE A 129 11.14 -7.16 -8.65
N SER A 130 11.27 -6.18 -9.56
CA SER A 130 12.53 -5.91 -10.27
C SER A 130 13.29 -4.78 -9.60
N LEU A 131 14.61 -4.93 -9.49
CA LEU A 131 15.49 -3.84 -9.02
C LEU A 131 15.44 -2.60 -9.93
N ILE A 132 15.00 -2.76 -11.18
CA ILE A 132 14.77 -1.66 -12.12
C ILE A 132 13.63 -0.76 -11.64
N ASP A 133 12.66 -1.30 -10.89
CA ASP A 133 11.54 -0.54 -10.34
C ASP A 133 12.01 0.51 -9.30
N PHE A 134 13.23 0.38 -8.78
CA PHE A 134 13.85 1.35 -7.87
C PHE A 134 14.65 2.44 -8.58
N GLN A 135 14.89 2.30 -9.89
CA GLN A 135 15.78 3.16 -10.70
C GLN A 135 15.07 4.41 -11.27
N GLY A 136 14.00 4.86 -10.61
CA GLY A 136 13.33 6.13 -10.93
C GLY A 136 14.23 7.35 -10.71
N ASP A 137 14.17 8.26 -11.68
CA ASP A 137 14.91 9.49 -11.98
C ASP A 137 15.31 10.38 -10.79
N GLY A 138 16.19 9.89 -9.93
CA GLY A 138 16.59 10.57 -8.69
C GLY A 138 18.03 10.31 -8.27
N GLY A 139 18.92 10.07 -9.24
CA GLY A 139 20.38 10.12 -9.10
C GLY A 139 21.08 9.05 -8.25
N PHE A 140 20.39 8.33 -7.37
CA PHE A 140 20.99 7.29 -6.52
C PHE A 140 20.57 5.89 -6.97
N ASN A 141 21.44 5.25 -7.75
CA ASN A 141 21.35 3.83 -8.07
C ASN A 141 21.98 3.03 -6.93
N PHE A 142 21.16 2.34 -6.15
CA PHE A 142 21.68 1.36 -5.20
C PHE A 142 22.08 0.10 -5.97
N ASP A 143 23.29 -0.39 -5.72
CA ASP A 143 23.64 -1.74 -6.15
C ASP A 143 22.83 -2.76 -5.35
N ALA A 144 22.66 -3.96 -5.92
CA ALA A 144 21.95 -5.05 -5.26
C ALA A 144 22.56 -5.37 -3.89
N GLN A 145 23.88 -5.18 -3.75
CA GLN A 145 24.62 -5.46 -2.52
C GLN A 145 24.27 -4.50 -1.38
N ALA A 146 24.05 -3.21 -1.66
CA ALA A 146 23.63 -2.23 -0.67
C ALA A 146 22.21 -2.52 -0.17
N ILE A 147 21.31 -2.90 -1.09
CA ILE A 147 19.95 -3.31 -0.74
C ILE A 147 20.00 -4.56 0.15
N GLU A 148 20.75 -5.59 -0.25
CA GLU A 148 20.91 -6.83 0.51
C GLU A 148 21.46 -6.57 1.92
N ARG A 149 22.51 -5.75 2.06
CA ARG A 149 23.04 -5.37 3.38
C ARG A 149 21.99 -4.69 4.26
N MET A 150 21.22 -3.77 3.69
CA MET A 150 20.15 -3.09 4.42
C MET A 150 19.00 -4.04 4.77
N GLU A 151 18.67 -5.00 3.89
CA GLU A 151 17.69 -6.04 4.21
C GLU A 151 18.13 -6.87 5.42
N TYR A 152 19.40 -7.26 5.52
CA TYR A 152 19.91 -7.97 6.70
C TYR A 152 19.79 -7.14 7.98
N LEU A 153 20.02 -5.82 7.92
CA LEU A 153 19.82 -4.93 9.08
C LEU A 153 18.36 -4.88 9.51
N ILE A 154 17.44 -4.78 8.55
CA ILE A 154 15.99 -4.80 8.81
C ILE A 154 15.58 -6.15 9.40
N LEU A 155 16.00 -7.26 8.80
CA LEU A 155 15.73 -8.62 9.31
C LEU A 155 16.23 -8.81 10.73
N GLY A 156 17.46 -8.34 11.03
CA GLY A 156 18.03 -8.36 12.37
C GLY A 156 17.20 -7.57 13.38
N ALA A 157 16.86 -6.32 13.04
CA ALA A 157 16.03 -5.45 13.90
C ALA A 157 14.64 -6.05 14.17
N LEU A 158 14.03 -6.67 13.16
CA LEU A 158 12.72 -7.33 13.26
C LEU A 158 12.80 -8.74 13.84
N LYS A 159 14.00 -9.23 14.20
CA LYS A 159 14.24 -10.60 14.68
C LYS A 159 13.67 -11.65 13.73
N TRP A 160 13.76 -11.39 12.42
CA TRP A 160 13.23 -12.23 11.34
C TRP A 160 11.71 -12.44 11.35
N ARG A 161 10.97 -11.69 12.18
CA ARG A 161 9.50 -11.78 12.28
C ARG A 161 8.84 -10.96 11.16
N MET A 162 9.00 -11.44 9.94
CA MET A 162 8.49 -10.79 8.72
C MET A 162 7.03 -11.12 8.43
N ARG A 163 6.50 -12.21 9.00
CA ARG A 163 5.07 -12.54 8.91
C ARG A 163 4.26 -11.65 9.85
N SER A 164 4.10 -10.38 9.49
CA SER A 164 3.39 -9.42 10.32
C SER A 164 1.90 -9.71 10.38
N ILE A 165 1.33 -9.71 11.58
CA ILE A 165 -0.11 -9.65 11.78
C ILE A 165 -0.55 -8.21 11.50
N THR A 166 -1.37 -8.03 10.47
CA THR A 166 -1.82 -6.72 9.98
C THR A 166 -3.34 -6.62 10.08
N PRO A 167 -3.94 -5.42 9.91
CA PRO A 167 -5.40 -5.28 9.91
C PRO A 167 -6.08 -6.17 8.87
N PHE A 168 -5.42 -6.43 7.73
CA PHE A 168 -5.93 -7.31 6.68
C PHE A 168 -6.25 -8.71 7.21
N SER A 169 -5.42 -9.23 8.12
CA SER A 169 -5.58 -10.55 8.75
C SER A 169 -6.90 -10.71 9.51
N PHE A 170 -7.54 -9.61 9.91
CA PHE A 170 -8.80 -9.61 10.67
C PHE A 170 -10.03 -9.24 9.82
N ILE A 171 -9.85 -8.83 8.55
CA ILE A 171 -10.98 -8.37 7.72
C ILE A 171 -12.02 -9.47 7.55
N SER A 172 -11.61 -10.66 7.12
CA SER A 172 -12.54 -11.78 6.89
C SER A 172 -13.29 -12.17 8.16
N PHE A 173 -12.61 -12.14 9.31
CA PHE A 173 -13.21 -12.39 10.62
C PHE A 173 -14.34 -11.40 10.91
N PHE A 174 -14.09 -10.09 10.80
CA PHE A 174 -15.11 -9.08 11.08
C PHE A 174 -16.19 -9.00 10.00
N ILE A 175 -15.88 -9.22 8.72
CA ILE A 175 -16.88 -9.28 7.63
C ILE A 175 -17.96 -10.32 7.93
N SER A 176 -17.60 -11.45 8.57
CA SER A 176 -18.57 -12.48 8.94
C SER A 176 -19.69 -11.98 9.88
N PHE A 177 -19.49 -10.85 10.57
CA PHE A 177 -20.46 -10.27 11.51
C PHE A 177 -21.55 -9.47 10.80
N PHE A 178 -21.33 -9.08 9.54
CA PHE A 178 -22.25 -8.24 8.78
C PHE A 178 -23.39 -9.04 8.14
N ASN A 179 -23.34 -10.38 8.13
CA ASN A 179 -24.38 -11.24 7.54
C ASN A 179 -24.80 -10.84 6.10
N LEU A 180 -23.89 -10.22 5.34
CA LEU A 180 -24.10 -9.83 3.95
C LEU A 180 -24.12 -11.08 3.07
N LYS A 181 -25.29 -11.44 2.55
CA LYS A 181 -25.47 -12.63 1.70
C LYS A 181 -24.86 -12.44 0.31
N ASP A 182 -24.85 -11.20 -0.18
CA ASP A 182 -24.44 -10.88 -1.54
C ASP A 182 -22.90 -10.77 -1.67
N PRO A 183 -22.23 -11.61 -2.49
CA PRO A 183 -20.77 -11.57 -2.64
C PRO A 183 -20.21 -10.23 -3.13
N PRO A 184 -20.77 -9.55 -4.15
CA PRO A 184 -20.35 -8.21 -4.57
C PRO A 184 -20.38 -7.17 -3.45
N LEU A 185 -21.41 -7.16 -2.61
CA LEU A 185 -21.48 -6.23 -1.47
C LEU A 185 -20.39 -6.49 -0.44
N ARG A 186 -20.08 -7.76 -0.15
CA ARG A 186 -18.94 -8.11 0.71
C ARG A 186 -17.62 -7.67 0.12
N GLN A 187 -17.45 -7.81 -1.19
CA GLN A 187 -16.23 -7.39 -1.88
C GLN A 187 -16.09 -5.86 -1.89
N ALA A 188 -17.17 -5.12 -2.12
CA ALA A 188 -17.18 -3.66 -2.03
C ALA A 188 -16.83 -3.18 -0.61
N LEU A 189 -17.42 -3.82 0.41
CA LEU A 189 -17.08 -3.54 1.81
C LEU A 189 -15.61 -3.82 2.12
N LYS A 190 -15.09 -4.97 1.68
CA LYS A 190 -13.67 -5.33 1.82
C LYS A 190 -12.77 -4.29 1.15
N ALA A 191 -13.05 -3.95 -0.11
CA ALA A 191 -12.26 -3.00 -0.88
C ALA A 191 -12.23 -1.62 -0.20
N ARG A 192 -13.38 -1.12 0.26
CA ARG A 192 -13.42 0.17 0.96
C ARG A 192 -12.70 0.15 2.30
N ALA A 193 -12.81 -0.94 3.07
CA ALA A 193 -12.07 -1.09 4.32
C ALA A 193 -10.55 -1.15 4.08
N VAL A 194 -10.09 -1.81 3.00
CA VAL A 194 -8.68 -1.87 2.62
C VAL A 194 -8.12 -0.48 2.30
N GLU A 195 -8.87 0.34 1.55
CA GLU A 195 -8.49 1.73 1.27
C GLU A 195 -8.37 2.56 2.56
N LEU A 196 -9.35 2.43 3.47
CA LEU A 196 -9.33 3.09 4.77
C LEU A 196 -8.13 2.65 5.63
N ILE A 197 -7.75 1.37 5.59
CA ILE A 197 -6.57 0.85 6.29
C ILE A 197 -5.27 1.48 5.76
N LEU A 198 -5.16 1.64 4.44
CA LEU A 198 -4.01 2.29 3.82
C LEU A 198 -3.91 3.76 4.22
N LYS A 199 -5.03 4.50 4.16
CA LYS A 199 -5.07 5.90 4.61
C LYS A 199 -4.71 6.02 6.09
N ALA A 200 -5.27 5.14 6.92
CA ALA A 200 -4.99 5.07 8.35
C ALA A 200 -3.51 4.86 8.69
N GLN A 201 -2.76 4.16 7.83
CA GLN A 201 -1.33 3.93 8.05
C GLN A 201 -0.51 5.23 7.97
N MET A 202 -1.01 6.26 7.31
CA MET A 202 -0.33 7.56 7.21
C MET A 202 -0.43 8.35 8.52
N ASP A 203 -1.49 8.13 9.30
CA ASP A 203 -1.78 8.88 10.51
C ASP A 203 -1.15 8.25 11.75
N THR A 204 -0.22 8.99 12.35
CA THR A 204 0.51 8.58 13.56
C THR A 204 -0.38 8.33 14.78
N ARG A 205 -1.59 8.92 14.84
CA ARG A 205 -2.57 8.69 15.91
C ARG A 205 -3.03 7.23 15.96
N LEU A 206 -3.12 6.58 14.80
CA LEU A 206 -3.65 5.21 14.67
C LEU A 206 -2.58 4.13 14.92
N MET A 207 -1.30 4.49 14.95
CA MET A 207 -0.20 3.54 15.12
C MET A 207 -0.14 2.86 16.50
N GLU A 208 -0.77 3.45 17.52
CA GLU A 208 -0.89 2.86 18.86
C GLU A 208 -2.03 1.84 18.97
N LEU A 209 -2.91 1.80 17.96
CA LEU A 209 -4.06 0.92 17.96
C LEU A 209 -3.67 -0.46 17.42
N ARG A 210 -4.20 -1.49 18.05
CA ARG A 210 -3.98 -2.87 17.62
C ARG A 210 -4.53 -3.09 16.20
N PRO A 211 -3.87 -3.91 15.36
CA PRO A 211 -4.34 -4.22 14.01
C PRO A 211 -5.82 -4.63 13.92
N SER A 212 -6.32 -5.41 14.89
CA SER A 212 -7.71 -5.80 15.02
C SER A 212 -8.68 -4.63 15.19
N ILE A 213 -8.30 -3.62 16.00
CA ILE A 213 -9.07 -2.40 16.20
C ILE A 213 -9.12 -1.60 14.90
N ILE A 214 -8.00 -1.46 14.20
CA ILE A 214 -7.93 -0.76 12.91
C ILE A 214 -8.85 -1.47 11.89
N ALA A 215 -8.78 -2.80 11.79
CA ALA A 215 -9.61 -3.57 10.88
C ALA A 215 -11.12 -3.42 11.16
N ALA A 216 -11.52 -3.58 12.43
CA ALA A 216 -12.90 -3.41 12.87
C ALA A 216 -13.41 -2.00 12.57
N SER A 217 -12.59 -0.98 12.83
CA SER A 217 -12.94 0.42 12.61
C SER A 217 -13.05 0.77 11.13
N ALA A 218 -12.15 0.26 10.30
CA ALA A 218 -12.18 0.45 8.85
C ALA A 218 -13.43 -0.19 8.23
N LEU A 219 -13.79 -1.40 8.64
CA LEU A 219 -15.03 -2.05 8.21
C LEU A 219 -16.27 -1.30 8.69
N LEU A 220 -16.25 -0.80 9.93
CA LEU A 220 -17.36 -0.03 10.46
C LEU A 220 -17.55 1.29 9.70
N SER A 221 -16.46 2.04 9.45
CA SER A 221 -16.46 3.26 8.63
C SER A 221 -16.91 2.98 7.19
N ALA A 222 -16.38 1.94 6.53
CA ALA A 222 -16.81 1.54 5.21
C ALA A 222 -18.31 1.20 5.17
N SER A 223 -18.81 0.50 6.19
CA SER A 223 -20.23 0.15 6.27
C SER A 223 -21.14 1.35 6.54
N HIS A 224 -20.62 2.37 7.22
CA HIS A 224 -21.35 3.63 7.43
C HIS A 224 -21.66 4.32 6.09
N GLN A 225 -20.69 4.30 5.18
CA GLN A 225 -20.79 4.90 3.85
C GLN A 225 -21.66 4.06 2.91
N LEU A 226 -21.42 2.75 2.86
CA LEU A 226 -22.06 1.87 1.87
C LEU A 226 -23.45 1.39 2.30
N PHE A 227 -23.71 1.28 3.61
CA PHE A 227 -24.91 0.66 4.15
C PHE A 227 -25.51 1.48 5.33
N PRO A 228 -25.84 2.76 5.16
CA PRO A 228 -26.27 3.64 6.25
C PRO A 228 -27.49 3.11 7.02
N LEU A 229 -28.41 2.41 6.35
CA LEU A 229 -29.59 1.81 6.98
C LEU A 229 -29.25 0.60 7.89
N GLN A 230 -28.20 -0.16 7.56
CA GLN A 230 -27.80 -1.37 8.29
C GLN A 230 -26.68 -1.09 9.31
N PHE A 231 -26.05 0.08 9.22
CA PHE A 231 -24.97 0.53 10.09
C PHE A 231 -25.24 0.35 11.59
N PRO A 232 -26.43 0.68 12.15
CA PRO A 232 -26.68 0.45 13.58
C PRO A 232 -26.55 -1.02 13.99
N CYS A 233 -26.99 -1.95 13.13
CA CYS A 233 -26.87 -3.40 13.35
C CYS A 233 -25.40 -3.84 13.29
N PHE A 234 -24.65 -3.36 12.29
CA PHE A 234 -23.22 -3.67 12.14
C PHE A 234 -22.39 -3.17 13.31
N ARG A 235 -22.65 -1.93 13.74
CA ARG A 235 -22.02 -1.34 14.93
C ARG A 235 -22.28 -2.19 16.16
N LYS A 236 -23.52 -2.64 16.36
CA LYS A 236 -23.89 -3.50 17.50
C LYS A 236 -23.19 -4.86 17.41
N ALA A 237 -23.13 -5.47 16.22
CA ALA A 237 -22.48 -6.76 16.01
C ALA A 237 -20.99 -6.71 16.34
N ILE A 238 -20.22 -5.77 15.77
CA ILE A 238 -18.79 -5.63 16.07
C ILE A 238 -18.58 -5.24 17.54
N SER A 239 -19.40 -4.33 18.09
CA SER A 239 -19.28 -3.92 19.50
C SER A 239 -19.53 -5.06 20.50
N SER A 240 -20.15 -6.16 20.06
CA SER A 240 -20.38 -7.35 20.88
C SER A 240 -19.18 -8.32 20.84
N CYS A 241 -18.16 -8.04 20.02
CA CYS A 241 -16.93 -8.84 19.95
C CYS A 241 -16.06 -8.64 21.19
N SER A 242 -15.77 -9.71 21.92
CA SER A 242 -14.93 -9.66 23.13
C SER A 242 -13.48 -9.25 22.85
N TYR A 243 -13.00 -9.43 21.62
CA TYR A 243 -11.62 -9.11 21.23
C TYR A 243 -11.40 -7.62 20.92
N VAL A 244 -12.47 -6.83 20.80
CA VAL A 244 -12.39 -5.43 20.37
C VAL A 244 -12.78 -4.51 21.51
N ASN A 245 -11.85 -3.63 21.90
CA ASN A 245 -12.19 -2.54 22.81
C ASN A 245 -13.10 -1.53 22.07
N LYS A 246 -14.34 -1.42 22.53
CA LYS A 246 -15.38 -0.60 21.90
C LYS A 246 -15.01 0.89 21.84
N GLU A 247 -14.37 1.43 22.87
CA GLU A 247 -14.00 2.85 22.92
C GLU A 247 -12.92 3.17 21.88
N ASN A 248 -11.84 2.38 21.86
CA ASN A 248 -10.76 2.52 20.90
C ASN A 248 -11.24 2.33 19.46
N MET A 249 -12.15 1.38 19.22
CA MET A 249 -12.75 1.17 17.90
C MET A 249 -13.56 2.40 17.45
N LEU A 250 -14.43 2.94 18.30
CA LEU A 250 -15.22 4.12 17.93
C LEU A 250 -14.34 5.36 17.72
N LYS A 251 -13.31 5.54 18.56
CA LYS A 251 -12.31 6.59 18.41
C LYS A 251 -11.59 6.50 17.06
N CYS A 252 -11.13 5.30 16.71
CA CYS A 252 -10.49 5.03 15.43
C CYS A 252 -11.42 5.24 14.22
N CYS A 253 -12.69 4.85 14.35
CA CYS A 253 -13.72 5.06 13.33
C CYS A 253 -13.92 6.55 13.04
N ASN A 254 -13.99 7.38 14.09
CA ASN A 254 -14.10 8.83 13.95
C ASN A 254 -12.86 9.43 13.25
N TRP A 255 -11.66 9.07 13.67
CA TRP A 255 -10.43 9.54 13.01
C TRP A 255 -10.36 9.14 11.53
N MET A 256 -10.79 7.92 11.18
CA MET A 256 -10.88 7.48 9.79
C MET A 256 -11.85 8.32 8.95
N GLN A 257 -12.97 8.73 9.52
CA GLN A 257 -13.93 9.60 8.85
C GLN A 257 -13.46 11.06 8.76
N GLU A 258 -12.68 11.55 9.73
CA GLU A 258 -12.02 12.86 9.66
C GLU A 258 -11.03 12.92 8.50
N MET A 259 -10.16 11.90 8.38
CA MET A 259 -9.16 11.81 7.31
C MET A 259 -9.78 11.83 5.90
N GLU A 260 -10.98 11.28 5.74
CA GLU A 260 -11.68 11.32 4.46
C GLU A 260 -12.12 12.73 4.08
N LYS A 261 -12.59 13.52 5.04
CA LYS A 261 -13.03 14.91 4.81
C LYS A 261 -11.85 15.85 4.51
N GLU A 262 -10.70 15.58 5.11
CA GLU A 262 -9.47 16.36 4.91
C GLU A 262 -8.81 16.06 3.55
N GLY A 263 -8.91 14.80 3.08
CA GLY A 263 -8.37 14.39 1.78
C GLY A 263 -9.03 15.04 0.56
N GLU A 264 -10.24 15.58 0.71
CA GLU A 264 -10.94 16.35 -0.33
C GLU A 264 -10.41 17.80 -0.46
N GLN A 265 -9.52 18.24 0.44
CA GLN A 265 -9.02 19.63 0.52
C GLN A 265 -7.49 19.76 0.45
N SER A 266 -6.76 18.67 0.17
CA SER A 266 -5.28 18.64 0.25
C SER A 266 -4.61 18.69 -1.14
N GLU A 267 -3.63 19.59 -1.31
CA GLU A 267 -2.78 19.76 -2.50
C GLU A 267 -1.91 18.52 -2.82
N PRO A 268 -1.52 18.29 -4.10
CA PRO A 268 -0.88 17.06 -4.55
C PRO A 268 0.57 16.89 -4.04
N VAL A 269 0.99 15.62 -4.00
CA VAL A 269 2.28 15.11 -3.50
C VAL A 269 3.51 15.63 -4.29
N ASP A 270 3.29 16.35 -5.39
CA ASP A 270 4.31 16.79 -6.34
C ASP A 270 5.32 17.79 -5.73
N GLU A 271 4.91 18.61 -4.76
CA GLU A 271 5.78 19.62 -4.14
C GLU A 271 6.94 19.03 -3.30
N ILE A 272 6.77 17.82 -2.77
CA ILE A 272 7.79 17.17 -1.92
C ILE A 272 8.95 16.63 -2.78
N MET A 273 8.65 16.13 -3.99
CA MET A 273 9.65 15.60 -4.93
C MET A 273 10.48 16.74 -5.57
N ALA A 274 9.85 17.87 -5.87
CA ALA A 274 10.48 19.02 -6.53
C ALA A 274 11.57 19.70 -5.68
N SER A 275 11.50 19.59 -4.34
CA SER A 275 12.52 20.18 -3.45
C SER A 275 13.88 19.45 -3.45
N SER A 276 13.97 18.29 -4.12
CA SER A 276 15.15 17.41 -4.09
C SER A 276 16.04 17.49 -5.34
N SER A 277 15.62 18.19 -6.40
CA SER A 277 16.40 18.36 -7.63
C SER A 277 17.14 19.69 -7.66
N ASN A 278 18.44 19.67 -7.37
CA ASN A 278 19.35 20.74 -7.79
C ASN A 278 19.77 20.52 -9.27
N THR A 279 18.80 20.57 -10.19
CA THR A 279 19.04 20.48 -11.63
C THR A 279 18.14 21.46 -12.39
N PRO A 280 18.64 22.14 -13.43
CA PRO A 280 17.87 23.15 -14.15
C PRO A 280 16.70 22.51 -14.90
N VAL A 281 15.57 23.22 -14.90
CA VAL A 281 14.31 22.84 -15.55
C VAL A 281 14.55 22.45 -17.01
N ASN A 282 14.26 21.20 -17.36
CA ASN A 282 14.06 20.78 -18.74
C ASN A 282 12.60 20.34 -18.92
N VAL A 283 12.02 20.84 -20.00
CA VAL A 283 10.59 20.78 -20.33
C VAL A 283 10.23 19.39 -20.85
N LEU A 284 9.75 18.51 -19.97
CA LEU A 284 8.95 17.32 -20.30
C LEU A 284 8.32 16.79 -18.99
N ASP A 285 7.26 17.46 -18.53
CA ASP A 285 6.45 16.98 -17.41
C ASP A 285 5.62 15.78 -17.85
N GLN A 286 5.95 14.61 -17.31
CA GLN A 286 5.13 13.41 -17.43
C GLN A 286 4.44 13.18 -16.08
N HIS A 287 3.20 13.67 -15.98
CA HIS A 287 2.36 13.54 -14.79
C HIS A 287 2.05 12.06 -14.51
N PHE A 288 2.37 11.58 -13.31
CA PHE A 288 1.96 10.27 -12.82
C PHE A 288 0.81 10.43 -11.82
N SER A 289 -0.43 10.45 -12.32
CA SER A 289 -1.62 10.28 -11.49
C SER A 289 -1.87 8.80 -11.26
N CYS A 290 -1.30 8.24 -10.19
CA CYS A 290 -1.58 6.85 -9.81
C CYS A 290 -2.73 6.80 -8.77
N TRP A 291 -3.93 7.11 -9.25
CA TRP A 291 -5.19 6.65 -8.65
C TRP A 291 -6.31 6.88 -9.67
N GLU A 292 -6.64 5.86 -10.46
CA GLU A 292 -7.98 5.64 -10.99
C GLU A 292 -8.06 4.17 -11.42
N SER A 293 -9.07 3.46 -10.90
CA SER A 293 -9.26 2.03 -11.12
C SER A 293 -10.10 1.79 -12.37
N GLU A 294 -9.65 0.92 -13.27
CA GLU A 294 -10.46 0.43 -14.40
C GLU A 294 -11.50 -0.60 -13.90
N ILE A 295 -12.78 -0.26 -14.02
CA ILE A 295 -13.86 -1.24 -14.10
C ILE A 295 -14.16 -1.44 -15.58
N ALA A 296 -13.78 -2.59 -16.14
CA ALA A 296 -14.18 -3.00 -17.47
C ALA A 296 -15.42 -3.92 -17.39
N ALA A 297 -16.57 -3.39 -17.81
CA ALA A 297 -17.72 -4.17 -18.26
C ALA A 297 -17.82 -4.06 -19.78
N ASP A 298 -18.04 -5.22 -20.40
CA ASP A 298 -18.08 -5.46 -21.84
C ASP A 298 -19.36 -4.92 -22.53
N ALA A 299 -19.22 -4.74 -23.85
CA ALA A 299 -20.24 -4.63 -24.90
C ALA A 299 -21.04 -3.31 -25.04
N THR A 300 -20.70 -2.51 -26.08
CA THR A 300 -21.45 -2.55 -27.36
C THR A 300 -20.78 -1.73 -28.46
N LYS A 301 -20.64 -2.35 -29.64
CA LYS A 301 -20.31 -1.74 -30.94
C LYS A 301 -21.20 -0.53 -31.23
N ARG A 302 -20.62 0.53 -31.83
CA ARG A 302 -21.26 1.30 -32.91
C ARG A 302 -20.23 2.13 -33.71
N ASP A 303 -20.13 1.78 -34.99
CA ASP A 303 -19.46 2.53 -36.07
C ASP A 303 -19.99 3.96 -36.21
N MET A 304 -19.12 4.95 -36.44
CA MET A 304 -19.44 6.14 -37.25
C MET A 304 -18.22 6.69 -38.01
N LYS A 305 -18.17 6.31 -39.31
CA LYS A 305 -17.83 7.08 -40.52
C LYS A 305 -16.95 8.35 -40.38
N ARG A 306 -15.75 8.28 -40.98
CA ARG A 306 -15.00 9.46 -41.50
C ARG A 306 -15.59 9.92 -42.84
N PRO A 307 -15.67 11.23 -43.15
CA PRO A 307 -16.00 11.71 -44.50
C PRO A 307 -14.75 11.78 -45.40
N ARG A 308 -14.91 11.36 -46.67
CA ARG A 308 -14.07 11.70 -47.83
C ARG A 308 -14.90 12.55 -48.80
N ILE A 309 -14.24 13.42 -49.57
CA ILE A 309 -14.44 13.79 -51.00
C ILE A 309 -13.54 15.02 -51.25
N ASN A 310 -12.47 14.91 -52.07
CA ASN A 310 -12.40 15.03 -53.56
C ASN A 310 -12.36 16.54 -53.97
N ASP A 311 -11.59 17.07 -54.93
CA ASP A 311 -11.07 16.56 -56.22
C ASP A 311 -9.78 17.31 -56.69
N TYR A 312 -9.06 16.68 -57.62
CA TYR A 312 -7.96 17.12 -58.52
C TYR A 312 -8.50 18.05 -59.68
N PRO A 313 -7.80 18.42 -60.81
CA PRO A 313 -6.48 18.03 -61.35
C PRO A 313 -5.62 19.13 -62.08
N ASP A 314 -4.43 18.72 -62.56
CA ASP A 314 -3.64 19.14 -63.76
C ASP A 314 -3.04 20.58 -63.84
N ASN A 315 -1.88 20.88 -64.45
CA ASN A 315 -1.20 20.28 -65.60
C ASN A 315 0.30 20.69 -65.73
N HIS A 316 1.10 19.78 -66.29
CA HIS A 316 2.34 19.85 -67.11
C HIS A 316 3.36 21.02 -67.17
N SER A 317 4.64 20.60 -67.08
CA SER A 317 5.83 20.90 -67.92
C SER A 317 6.60 22.23 -67.77
N VAL A 318 7.93 22.18 -67.57
CA VAL A 318 8.98 22.24 -68.63
C VAL A 318 10.38 22.15 -67.98
N HIS A 319 11.23 21.33 -68.59
CA HIS A 319 12.69 21.23 -68.39
C HIS A 319 13.40 22.47 -68.95
N PHE A 320 14.40 23.04 -68.26
CA PHE A 320 15.59 23.59 -68.91
C PHE A 320 16.81 23.53 -67.99
N SER A 321 17.90 23.08 -68.59
CA SER A 321 19.22 22.87 -68.00
C SER A 321 20.11 24.10 -68.18
N GLN A 322 21.18 24.16 -67.36
CA GLN A 322 22.51 24.79 -67.56
C GLN A 322 22.86 26.04 -66.71
N LEU A 323 23.73 25.79 -65.72
CA LEU A 323 25.05 26.39 -65.45
C LEU A 323 25.30 27.85 -65.88
N GLN A 324 25.77 28.71 -64.96
CA GLN A 324 27.18 29.17 -64.85
C GLN A 324 27.35 30.30 -63.80
N HIS A 325 28.40 30.17 -62.99
CA HIS A 325 29.06 31.15 -62.09
C HIS A 325 28.38 32.51 -61.77
N CYS A 326 27.87 32.65 -60.54
CA CYS A 326 28.43 33.45 -59.43
C CYS A 326 27.66 33.13 -58.15
#